data_AF-A0A2Y9JAW3-F1
#
_entry.id   AF-A0A2Y9JAW3-F1
#
_cell.length_a   1.000
_cell.length_b   1.000
_cell.length_c   1.000
_cell.angle_alpha   90.00
_cell.angle_beta   90.00
_cell.angle_gamma   90.00
#
_symmetry.space_group_name_H-M   'P 1'
#
loop_
_entity.id
_entity.type
_entity.pdbx_description
1 polymer ?
#
loop_
_entity_poly.entity_id
_entity_poly.type
_entity_poly.pdbx_seq_one_letter_code
_entity_poly.pdbx_strand_id
1 'polypeptide(L)'
;MTYTVTTHPSSLWPSSYGRSAHQQRQAPFLGPRLTSQSPGKDGKPGPPNWGLRRKSGWEAAVKRHNLTKRWLMKIIDEREKNLDDRAYRNIQELENYAENTQSALLYLTLEILGVKDLHADHAASHIGKAQGIVTCLRATPYHGSRRRVFLPMDICMLHGVSQEDFLRKNQDKNVRDVIYDIASQAHLHLKHARSFHKSVPVKAFPAFLQTVALEDYLKKIQRVDFDIFHPSLQQKNTLLPLSLYIQSWRNRY
;
A
#
# COMPACT_ATOMS: atom_id res chain seq x y z
N MET A 1 57.02 1.15 -24.47
CA MET A 1 57.83 0.79 -25.67
C MET A 1 58.18 -0.68 -25.48
N THR A 2 57.85 -1.67 -26.32
CA THR A 2 57.33 -1.72 -27.69
C THR A 2 56.80 -3.14 -27.93
N TYR A 3 55.86 -3.26 -28.85
CA TYR A 3 55.05 -4.43 -29.21
C TYR A 3 55.82 -5.52 -29.97
N THR A 4 55.26 -6.74 -30.04
CA THR A 4 55.20 -7.53 -31.29
C THR A 4 54.00 -8.48 -31.30
N VAL A 5 53.41 -8.60 -32.49
CA VAL A 5 52.16 -9.24 -32.91
C VAL A 5 52.51 -10.43 -33.79
N THR A 6 51.68 -11.48 -33.84
CA THR A 6 51.53 -12.42 -35.00
C THR A 6 50.30 -13.32 -34.74
N THR A 7 49.11 -12.97 -35.26
CA THR A 7 48.43 -13.39 -36.52
C THR A 7 47.88 -14.83 -36.56
N HIS A 8 46.54 -14.92 -36.64
CA HIS A 8 45.73 -16.09 -37.07
C HIS A 8 45.86 -16.36 -38.59
N PRO A 9 45.32 -17.49 -39.11
CA PRO A 9 44.02 -17.39 -39.79
C PRO A 9 43.08 -18.62 -39.77
N SER A 10 41.80 -18.35 -40.11
CA SER A 10 40.77 -19.18 -40.81
C SER A 10 40.09 -20.34 -40.06
N SER A 11 38.82 -20.23 -39.64
CA SER A 11 37.51 -20.32 -40.38
C SER A 11 36.98 -21.77 -40.36
N LEU A 12 35.71 -22.10 -40.02
CA LEU A 12 34.44 -21.80 -40.70
C LEU A 12 33.24 -22.19 -39.77
N TRP A 13 32.16 -21.39 -39.83
CA TRP A 13 30.81 -21.59 -39.24
C TRP A 13 29.98 -22.67 -40.04
N PRO A 14 28.68 -23.04 -39.74
CA PRO A 14 27.65 -22.29 -39.00
C PRO A 14 26.56 -23.06 -38.16
N SER A 15 25.89 -22.27 -37.30
CA SER A 15 24.42 -22.16 -37.08
C SER A 15 23.56 -23.19 -36.29
N SER A 16 22.92 -22.62 -35.26
CA SER A 16 21.47 -22.65 -34.90
C SER A 16 20.84 -23.75 -34.02
N TYR A 17 19.85 -23.26 -33.24
CA TYR A 17 18.92 -23.89 -32.28
C TYR A 17 19.44 -23.99 -30.82
N GLY A 18 18.82 -23.39 -29.81
CA GLY A 18 17.59 -22.61 -29.68
C GLY A 18 17.11 -22.72 -28.22
N ARG A 19 17.22 -21.64 -27.42
CA ARG A 19 16.67 -21.57 -26.06
C ARG A 19 15.44 -20.67 -26.07
N SER A 20 14.28 -21.24 -25.74
CA SER A 20 13.02 -20.51 -25.55
C SER A 20 12.98 -19.85 -24.17
N ALA A 21 13.14 -18.53 -24.13
CA ALA A 21 12.74 -17.71 -23.00
C ALA A 21 11.31 -17.20 -23.24
N HIS A 22 10.36 -17.63 -22.41
CA HIS A 22 9.02 -17.03 -22.35
C HIS A 22 9.12 -15.65 -21.69
N GLN A 23 9.45 -14.64 -22.51
CA GLN A 23 9.33 -13.24 -22.16
C GLN A 23 7.93 -12.76 -22.53
N GLN A 24 7.08 -12.65 -21.51
CA GLN A 24 5.74 -12.11 -21.62
C GLN A 24 5.84 -10.64 -22.05
N ARG A 25 5.49 -10.36 -23.32
CA ARG A 25 5.47 -9.02 -23.90
C ARG A 25 4.40 -8.20 -23.18
N GLN A 26 4.81 -7.13 -22.51
CA GLN A 26 3.92 -6.05 -22.13
C GLN A 26 3.59 -5.26 -23.40
N ALA A 27 2.31 -5.23 -23.79
CA ALA A 27 1.84 -4.29 -24.79
C ALA A 27 1.94 -2.86 -24.22
N PRO A 28 2.50 -1.89 -24.96
CA PRO A 28 2.53 -0.51 -24.50
C PRO A 28 1.10 0.02 -24.42
N PHE A 29 0.76 0.58 -23.25
CA PHE A 29 -0.49 1.29 -23.01
C PHE A 29 -0.55 2.50 -23.94
N LEU A 30 -1.35 2.41 -25.01
CA LEU A 30 -1.63 3.52 -25.91
C LEU A 30 -2.53 4.53 -25.18
N GLY A 31 -1.91 5.42 -24.42
CA GLY A 31 -2.55 6.64 -23.92
C GLY A 31 -2.97 7.57 -25.07
N PRO A 32 -3.81 8.59 -24.79
CA PRO A 32 -4.33 9.48 -25.81
C PRO A 32 -3.20 10.16 -26.60
N ARG A 33 -3.38 10.18 -27.93
CA ARG A 33 -2.45 10.65 -28.95
C ARG A 33 -1.95 12.07 -28.63
N LEU A 34 -0.62 12.24 -28.63
CA LEU A 34 0.08 13.51 -28.43
C LEU A 34 -0.45 14.57 -29.42
N THR A 35 -1.13 15.60 -28.92
CA THR A 35 -1.34 16.83 -29.69
C THR A 35 0.00 17.57 -29.80
N SER A 36 0.32 18.02 -31.01
CA SER A 36 1.58 18.67 -31.40
C SER A 36 2.06 19.74 -30.41
N GLN A 37 3.32 19.64 -29.99
CA GLN A 37 4.01 20.71 -29.26
C GLN A 37 4.24 21.89 -30.20
N SER A 38 3.89 23.11 -29.79
CA SER A 38 4.35 24.32 -30.47
C SER A 38 5.85 24.50 -30.20
N PRO A 39 6.69 24.73 -31.22
CA PRO A 39 8.13 24.87 -31.04
C PRO A 39 8.49 26.16 -30.28
N GLY A 40 9.48 26.06 -29.40
CA GLY A 40 10.11 27.21 -28.74
C GLY A 40 10.93 28.06 -29.72
N LYS A 41 11.25 29.30 -29.33
CA LYS A 41 11.94 30.32 -30.16
C LYS A 41 13.33 29.90 -30.69
N ASP A 42 13.85 28.77 -30.22
CA ASP A 42 15.18 28.23 -30.50
C ASP A 42 15.15 26.86 -31.21
N GLY A 43 13.99 26.38 -31.65
CA GLY A 43 13.85 25.16 -32.43
C GLY A 43 14.24 23.87 -31.69
N LYS A 44 14.57 23.94 -30.39
CA LYS A 44 14.82 22.79 -29.54
C LYS A 44 13.53 22.36 -28.84
N PRO A 45 13.29 21.05 -28.66
CA PRO A 45 12.20 20.59 -27.81
C PRO A 45 12.45 21.10 -26.39
N GLY A 46 11.55 21.93 -25.88
CA GLY A 46 11.61 22.44 -24.52
C GLY A 46 11.54 21.29 -23.49
N PRO A 47 12.00 21.52 -22.25
CA PRO A 47 11.93 20.50 -21.21
C PRO A 47 10.47 20.01 -21.01
N PRO A 48 10.24 18.72 -20.73
CA PRO A 48 8.89 18.18 -20.56
C PRO A 48 8.10 18.99 -19.53
N ASN A 49 6.84 19.35 -19.83
CA ASN A 49 6.01 20.24 -18.99
C ASN A 49 5.49 19.64 -17.67
N TRP A 50 6.24 18.71 -17.06
CA TRP A 50 5.85 17.89 -15.90
C TRP A 50 5.36 18.71 -14.68
N GLY A 51 5.72 19.99 -14.59
CA GLY A 51 5.40 20.90 -13.49
C GLY A 51 4.12 21.71 -13.67
N LEU A 52 3.73 22.05 -14.90
CA LEU A 52 2.57 22.92 -15.17
C LEU A 52 1.24 22.15 -15.14
N ARG A 53 1.24 20.89 -15.59
CA ARG A 53 0.03 20.06 -15.67
C ARG A 53 -0.31 19.34 -14.35
N ARG A 54 0.67 19.17 -13.45
CA ARG A 54 0.44 18.60 -12.11
C ARG A 54 -0.18 19.61 -11.15
N LYS A 55 0.27 20.87 -11.17
CA LYS A 55 -0.27 21.92 -10.29
C LYS A 55 -1.75 22.17 -10.51
N SER A 56 -2.22 22.13 -11.76
CA SER A 56 -3.62 22.42 -12.08
C SER A 56 -4.63 21.37 -11.62
N GLY A 57 -4.27 20.09 -11.57
CA GLY A 57 -5.21 19.00 -11.25
C GLY A 57 -5.59 18.92 -9.77
N TRP A 58 -4.60 18.97 -8.87
CA TRP A 58 -4.87 18.89 -7.44
C TRP A 58 -5.47 20.19 -6.90
N GLU A 59 -5.04 21.36 -7.40
CA GLU A 59 -5.65 22.65 -7.04
C GLU A 59 -7.11 22.70 -7.48
N ALA A 60 -7.44 22.18 -8.67
CA ALA A 60 -8.82 22.06 -9.13
C ALA A 60 -9.64 21.11 -8.25
N ALA A 61 -9.07 19.97 -7.83
CA ALA A 61 -9.76 19.03 -6.93
C ALA A 61 -10.01 19.64 -5.55
N VAL A 62 -9.00 20.31 -4.96
CA VAL A 62 -9.13 21.01 -3.67
C VAL A 62 -10.22 22.07 -3.74
N LYS A 63 -10.25 22.88 -4.81
CA LYS A 63 -11.29 23.90 -5.01
C LYS A 63 -12.68 23.28 -5.24
N ARG A 64 -12.77 22.24 -6.07
CA ARG A 64 -14.03 21.60 -6.45
C ARG A 64 -14.72 20.90 -5.29
N HIS A 65 -13.94 20.22 -4.44
CA HIS A 65 -14.47 19.42 -3.33
C HIS A 65 -14.31 20.11 -1.97
N ASN A 66 -13.76 21.33 -1.95
CA ASN A 66 -13.48 22.11 -0.74
C ASN A 66 -12.71 21.27 0.31
N LEU A 67 -11.62 20.63 -0.13
CA LEU A 67 -10.88 19.68 0.68
C LEU A 67 -10.22 20.37 1.88
N THR A 68 -10.36 19.77 3.06
CA THR A 68 -9.83 20.33 4.29
C THR A 68 -8.31 20.19 4.30
N LYS A 69 -7.61 21.33 4.18
CA LYS A 69 -6.14 21.42 4.22
C LYS A 69 -5.52 20.72 5.43
N ARG A 70 -6.20 20.75 6.59
CA ARG A 70 -5.74 20.10 7.83
C ARG A 70 -5.48 18.61 7.66
N TRP A 71 -6.31 17.88 6.90
CA TRP A 71 -6.11 16.45 6.69
C TRP A 71 -4.86 16.17 5.85
N LEU A 72 -4.63 16.98 4.81
CA LEU A 72 -3.41 16.88 4.00
C LEU A 72 -2.15 17.18 4.81
N MET A 73 -2.18 18.25 5.61
CA MET A 73 -1.04 18.60 6.47
C MET A 73 -0.76 17.52 7.51
N LYS A 74 -1.81 16.94 8.14
CA LYS A 74 -1.63 15.81 9.06
C LYS A 74 -0.86 14.64 8.43
N ILE A 75 -1.17 14.29 7.18
CA ILE A 75 -0.46 13.20 6.48
C ILE A 75 1.02 13.55 6.28
N ILE A 76 1.31 14.80 5.92
CA ILE A 76 2.69 15.28 5.69
C ILE A 76 3.45 15.29 7.02
N ASP A 77 2.91 15.95 8.03
CA ASP A 77 3.54 16.12 9.34
C ASP A 77 3.81 14.75 10.01
N GLU A 78 2.86 13.81 9.91
CA GLU A 78 3.03 12.47 10.48
C GLU A 78 4.09 11.65 9.74
N ARG A 79 4.17 11.79 8.41
CA ARG A 79 5.21 11.13 7.62
C ARG A 79 6.59 11.73 7.84
N GLU A 80 6.67 13.05 8.02
CA GLU A 80 7.91 13.74 8.36
C GLU A 80 8.45 13.29 9.72
N LYS A 81 7.59 13.15 10.73
CA LYS A 81 7.97 12.60 12.05
C LYS A 81 8.46 11.15 11.98
N ASN A 82 7.96 10.37 11.02
CA ASN A 82 8.32 8.96 10.85
C ASN A 82 9.45 8.74 9.81
N LEU A 83 10.24 9.78 9.48
CA LEU A 83 11.39 9.63 8.56
C LEU A 83 12.53 8.80 9.15
N ASP A 84 12.64 8.75 10.48
CA ASP A 84 13.65 7.98 11.19
C ASP A 84 13.36 6.46 11.22
N ASP A 85 12.23 6.02 10.66
CA ASP A 85 11.86 4.60 10.54
C ASP A 85 11.94 3.84 11.89
N ARG A 86 11.50 4.47 12.98
CA ARG A 86 11.55 3.86 14.32
C ARG A 86 10.43 2.82 14.48
N ALA A 87 10.72 1.75 15.22
CA ALA A 87 9.69 0.79 15.62
C ALA A 87 8.68 1.46 16.56
N TYR A 88 7.41 1.07 16.46
CA TYR A 88 6.37 1.58 17.36
C TYR A 88 6.57 1.02 18.76
N ARG A 89 6.46 1.89 19.77
CA ARG A 89 6.55 1.50 21.18
C ARG A 89 5.39 0.62 21.58
N ASN A 90 4.20 0.97 21.11
CA ASN A 90 2.96 0.25 21.41
C ASN A 90 1.96 0.29 20.24
N ILE A 91 0.89 -0.50 20.37
CA ILE A 91 -0.16 -0.53 19.36
C ILE A 91 -0.85 0.84 19.17
N GLN A 92 -0.97 1.65 20.24
CA GLN A 92 -1.59 2.96 20.16
C GLN A 92 -0.78 3.94 19.29
N GLU A 93 0.55 3.84 19.29
CA GLU A 93 1.41 4.63 18.42
C GLU A 93 1.19 4.26 16.94
N LEU A 94 1.08 2.97 16.63
CA LEU A 94 0.73 2.49 15.30
C LEU A 94 -0.67 2.95 14.87
N GLU A 95 -1.66 2.89 15.77
CA GLU A 95 -3.01 3.41 15.50
C GLU A 95 -3.03 4.93 15.29
N ASN A 96 -2.27 5.69 16.07
CA ASN A 96 -2.16 7.15 15.92
C ASN A 96 -1.51 7.53 14.58
N TYR A 97 -0.45 6.82 14.21
CA TYR A 97 0.16 6.97 12.88
C TYR A 97 -0.85 6.66 11.77
N ALA A 98 -1.63 5.58 11.92
CA ALA A 98 -2.66 5.20 10.97
C ALA A 98 -3.81 6.21 10.89
N GLU A 99 -4.22 6.80 12.01
CA GLU A 99 -5.25 7.85 12.07
C GLU A 99 -4.81 9.11 11.33
N ASN A 100 -3.57 9.55 11.56
CA ASN A 100 -3.05 10.76 10.92
C ASN A 100 -2.64 10.54 9.45
N THR A 101 -2.55 9.29 8.97
CA THR A 101 -2.21 8.97 7.58
C THR A 101 -3.37 8.36 6.78
N GLN A 102 -3.80 7.15 7.15
CA GLN A 102 -4.82 6.38 6.43
C GLN A 102 -6.23 6.92 6.68
N SER A 103 -6.59 7.24 7.93
CA SER A 103 -7.91 7.83 8.23
C SER A 103 -8.02 9.24 7.64
N ALA A 104 -6.96 10.05 7.73
CA ALA A 104 -6.90 11.36 7.09
C ALA A 104 -7.16 11.30 5.58
N LEU A 105 -6.66 10.27 4.89
CA LEU A 105 -6.95 10.04 3.47
C LEU A 105 -8.41 9.63 3.23
N LEU A 106 -9.00 8.84 4.13
CA LEU A 106 -10.42 8.49 4.07
C LEU A 106 -11.33 9.69 4.31
N TYR A 107 -11.01 10.58 5.25
CA TYR A 107 -11.76 11.83 5.46
C TYR A 107 -11.77 12.69 4.19
N LEU A 108 -10.62 12.84 3.54
CA LEU A 108 -10.54 13.52 2.24
C LEU A 108 -11.37 12.81 1.17
N THR A 109 -11.41 11.48 1.18
CA THR A 109 -12.22 10.69 0.24
C THR A 109 -13.72 10.90 0.48
N LEU A 110 -14.16 10.97 1.73
CA LEU A 110 -15.55 11.32 2.08
C LEU A 110 -15.90 12.75 1.63
N GLU A 111 -14.98 13.72 1.80
CA GLU A 111 -15.15 15.09 1.29
C GLU A 111 -15.30 15.11 -0.24
N ILE A 112 -14.51 14.32 -0.98
CA ILE A 112 -14.64 14.17 -2.44
C ILE A 112 -16.04 13.64 -2.81
N LEU A 113 -16.56 12.69 -2.05
CA LEU A 113 -17.91 12.12 -2.25
C LEU A 113 -19.03 13.05 -1.76
N GLY A 114 -18.69 14.21 -1.18
CA GLY A 114 -19.66 15.16 -0.64
C GLY A 114 -20.36 14.64 0.62
N VAL A 115 -19.73 13.72 1.36
CA VAL A 115 -20.25 13.16 2.61
C VAL A 115 -19.69 13.96 3.78
N LYS A 116 -20.59 14.52 4.60
CA LYS A 116 -20.29 15.16 5.88
C LYS A 116 -21.19 14.53 6.93
N ASP A 117 -20.71 13.49 7.58
CA ASP A 117 -21.51 12.68 8.50
C ASP A 117 -20.62 12.10 9.61
N LEU A 118 -21.07 12.25 10.86
CA LEU A 118 -20.30 11.84 12.04
C LEU A 118 -20.07 10.32 12.08
N HIS A 119 -21.06 9.51 11.67
CA HIS A 119 -20.92 8.06 11.66
C HIS A 119 -20.00 7.59 10.54
N ALA A 120 -20.03 8.25 9.38
CA ALA A 120 -19.07 8.02 8.31
C ALA A 120 -17.64 8.36 8.76
N ASP A 121 -17.44 9.46 9.49
CA ASP A 121 -16.12 9.81 10.04
C ASP A 121 -15.64 8.80 11.08
N HIS A 122 -16.51 8.34 12.00
CA HIS A 122 -16.15 7.27 12.95
C HIS A 122 -15.81 5.95 12.26
N ALA A 123 -16.58 5.56 11.23
CA ALA A 123 -16.27 4.39 10.42
C ALA A 123 -14.92 4.56 9.69
N ALA A 124 -14.67 5.73 9.09
CA ALA A 124 -13.42 6.06 8.41
C ALA A 124 -12.21 5.98 9.35
N SER A 125 -12.33 6.49 10.58
CA SER A 125 -11.27 6.40 11.61
C SER A 125 -10.88 4.95 11.88
N HIS A 126 -11.86 4.09 12.16
CA HIS A 126 -11.60 2.68 12.43
C HIS A 126 -11.06 1.93 11.20
N ILE A 127 -11.58 2.20 9.99
CA ILE A 127 -11.07 1.59 8.76
C ILE A 127 -9.61 2.02 8.50
N GLY A 128 -9.29 3.30 8.69
CA GLY A 128 -7.93 3.81 8.52
C GLY A 128 -6.94 3.17 9.49
N LYS A 129 -7.33 3.02 10.76
CA LYS A 129 -6.54 2.29 11.76
C LYS A 129 -6.32 0.82 11.38
N ALA A 130 -7.39 0.11 11.00
CA ALA A 130 -7.29 -1.27 10.53
C ALA A 130 -6.35 -1.38 9.31
N GLN A 131 -6.43 -0.44 8.38
CA GLN A 131 -5.56 -0.38 7.21
C GLN A 131 -4.10 -0.17 7.57
N GLY A 132 -3.81 0.71 8.53
CA GLY A 132 -2.45 0.94 9.02
C GLY A 132 -1.86 -0.32 9.64
N ILE A 133 -2.62 -1.00 10.50
CA ILE A 133 -2.18 -2.24 11.15
C ILE A 133 -1.95 -3.35 10.12
N VAL A 134 -2.90 -3.59 9.19
CA VAL A 134 -2.74 -4.57 8.11
C VAL A 134 -1.55 -4.24 7.21
N THR A 135 -1.32 -2.96 6.93
CA THR A 135 -0.17 -2.53 6.13
C THR A 135 1.14 -2.83 6.85
N CYS A 136 1.22 -2.57 8.16
CA CYS A 136 2.37 -2.91 8.97
C CYS A 136 2.65 -4.42 8.93
N LEU A 137 1.64 -5.25 9.21
CA LEU A 137 1.74 -6.71 9.13
C LEU A 137 2.23 -7.18 7.75
N ARG A 138 1.55 -6.77 6.68
CA ARG A 138 1.88 -7.17 5.30
C ARG A 138 3.28 -6.76 4.88
N ALA A 139 3.80 -5.66 5.44
CA ALA A 139 5.13 -5.16 5.12
C ALA A 139 6.24 -5.84 5.93
N THR A 140 5.93 -6.56 7.00
CA THR A 140 6.92 -7.24 7.87
C THR A 140 7.92 -8.10 7.10
N PRO A 141 7.55 -9.00 6.17
CA PRO A 141 8.54 -9.80 5.44
C PRO A 141 9.49 -8.96 4.59
N TYR A 142 8.98 -7.87 4.01
CA TYR A 142 9.77 -6.95 3.19
C TYR A 142 10.74 -6.14 4.04
N HIS A 143 10.27 -5.58 5.16
CA HIS A 143 11.13 -4.82 6.08
C HIS A 143 12.17 -5.73 6.75
N GLY A 144 11.79 -6.95 7.13
CA GLY A 144 12.70 -7.95 7.70
C GLY A 144 13.88 -8.27 6.77
N SER A 145 13.63 -8.41 5.46
CA SER A 145 14.72 -8.60 4.47
C SER A 145 15.69 -7.41 4.37
N ARG A 146 15.30 -6.25 4.90
CA ARG A 146 16.10 -5.02 4.97
C ARG A 146 16.54 -4.69 6.40
N ARG A 147 16.54 -5.68 7.29
CA ARG A 147 16.95 -5.57 8.69
C ARG A 147 16.18 -4.48 9.46
N ARG A 148 14.88 -4.34 9.16
CA ARG A 148 13.97 -3.41 9.85
C ARG A 148 12.72 -4.14 10.33
N VAL A 149 12.24 -3.79 11.53
CA VAL A 149 11.01 -4.33 12.12
C VAL A 149 10.19 -3.16 12.66
N PHE A 150 8.93 -3.06 12.23
CA PHE A 150 8.03 -1.96 12.59
C PHE A 150 6.82 -2.46 13.39
N LEU A 151 6.93 -3.61 14.05
CA LEU A 151 5.84 -4.14 14.87
C LEU A 151 5.79 -3.42 16.23
N PRO A 152 4.60 -3.33 16.88
CA PRO A 152 4.48 -2.83 18.24
C PRO A 152 5.35 -3.63 19.22
N MET A 153 6.29 -2.93 19.87
CA MET A 153 7.28 -3.56 20.74
C MET A 153 6.68 -4.07 22.06
N ASP A 154 5.64 -3.43 22.59
CA ASP A 154 4.89 -3.89 23.76
C ASP A 154 4.32 -5.31 23.58
N ILE A 155 3.72 -5.59 22.42
CA ILE A 155 3.17 -6.92 22.09
C ILE A 155 4.29 -7.92 21.88
N CYS A 156 5.40 -7.52 21.22
CA CYS A 156 6.55 -8.39 21.06
C CYS A 156 7.12 -8.80 22.43
N MET A 157 7.28 -7.84 23.35
CA MET A 157 7.75 -8.07 24.71
C MET A 157 6.78 -8.96 25.51
N LEU A 158 5.47 -8.77 25.38
CA LEU A 158 4.45 -9.59 26.04
C LEU A 158 4.62 -11.08 25.76
N HIS A 159 5.01 -11.42 24.53
CA HIS A 159 5.23 -12.81 24.09
C HIS A 159 6.69 -13.27 24.17
N GLY A 160 7.59 -12.45 24.74
CA GLY A 160 9.02 -12.75 24.83
C GLY A 160 9.72 -12.85 23.47
N VAL A 161 9.21 -12.15 22.46
CA VAL A 161 9.74 -12.15 21.08
C VAL A 161 10.59 -10.91 20.85
N SER A 162 11.79 -11.12 20.32
CA SER A 162 12.72 -10.05 19.95
C SER A 162 12.53 -9.61 18.49
N GLN A 163 13.09 -8.45 18.11
CA GLN A 163 13.12 -8.06 16.70
C GLN A 163 13.93 -9.07 15.85
N GLU A 164 14.98 -9.65 16.42
CA GLU A 164 15.85 -10.62 15.74
C GLU A 164 15.08 -11.88 15.32
N ASP A 165 14.07 -12.30 16.08
CA ASP A 165 13.20 -13.43 15.71
C ASP A 165 12.49 -13.17 14.37
N PHE A 166 11.99 -11.95 14.17
CA PHE A 166 11.40 -11.55 12.89
C PHE A 166 12.45 -11.42 11.77
N LEU A 167 13.66 -10.95 12.08
CA LEU A 167 14.75 -10.86 11.10
C LEU A 167 15.22 -12.23 10.61
N ARG A 168 15.22 -13.23 11.50
CA ARG A 168 15.53 -14.64 11.19
C ARG A 168 14.36 -15.39 10.56
N LYS A 169 13.20 -14.75 10.43
CA LYS A 169 11.96 -15.36 9.97
C LYS A 169 11.55 -16.57 10.83
N ASN A 170 11.71 -16.43 12.14
CA ASN A 170 11.27 -17.45 13.08
C ASN A 170 9.75 -17.66 12.97
N GLN A 171 9.31 -18.92 13.01
CA GLN A 171 7.90 -19.34 12.90
C GLN A 171 7.39 -19.97 14.19
N ASP A 172 8.12 -19.82 15.29
CA ASP A 172 7.74 -20.29 16.60
C ASP A 172 6.36 -19.77 17.03
N LYS A 173 5.72 -20.51 17.93
CA LYS A 173 4.38 -20.19 18.44
C LYS A 173 4.31 -18.74 18.96
N ASN A 174 5.30 -18.29 19.72
CA ASN A 174 5.30 -16.94 20.30
C ASN A 174 5.32 -15.85 19.21
N VAL A 175 6.02 -16.06 18.09
CA VAL A 175 6.02 -15.11 16.96
C VAL A 175 4.63 -15.05 16.33
N ARG A 176 3.97 -16.20 16.17
CA ARG A 176 2.61 -16.29 15.64
C ARG A 176 1.59 -15.67 16.60
N ASP A 177 1.78 -15.81 17.91
CA ASP A 177 0.94 -15.18 18.94
C ASP A 177 1.05 -13.64 18.89
N VAL A 178 2.25 -13.07 18.66
CA VAL A 178 2.42 -11.62 18.42
C VAL A 178 1.60 -11.15 17.22
N ILE A 179 1.70 -11.88 16.11
CA ILE A 179 0.99 -11.56 14.87
C ILE A 179 -0.53 -11.72 15.06
N TYR A 180 -0.97 -12.72 15.82
CA TYR A 180 -2.37 -12.91 16.21
C TYR A 180 -2.91 -11.70 16.96
N ASP A 181 -2.22 -11.21 17.99
CA ASP A 181 -2.68 -10.09 18.80
C ASP A 181 -2.79 -8.80 17.97
N ILE A 182 -1.79 -8.52 17.14
CA ILE A 182 -1.79 -7.34 16.25
C ILE A 182 -2.92 -7.46 15.21
N ALA A 183 -3.07 -8.62 14.57
CA ALA A 183 -4.14 -8.85 13.59
C ALA A 183 -5.54 -8.75 14.23
N SER A 184 -5.67 -9.17 15.49
CA SER A 184 -6.91 -9.07 16.27
C SER A 184 -7.31 -7.60 16.47
N GLN A 185 -6.36 -6.69 16.72
CA GLN A 185 -6.65 -5.26 16.82
C GLN A 185 -7.21 -4.68 15.49
N ALA A 186 -6.62 -5.06 14.36
CA ALA A 186 -7.17 -4.68 13.05
C ALA A 186 -8.59 -5.22 12.83
N HIS A 187 -8.84 -6.47 13.23
CA HIS A 187 -10.16 -7.07 13.12
C HIS A 187 -11.21 -6.37 13.99
N LEU A 188 -10.86 -6.00 15.23
CA LEU A 188 -11.72 -5.25 16.14
C LEU A 188 -12.11 -3.89 15.55
N HIS A 189 -11.16 -3.16 14.96
CA HIS A 189 -11.46 -1.92 14.27
C HIS A 189 -12.42 -2.12 13.08
N LEU A 190 -12.23 -3.15 12.25
CA LEU A 190 -13.20 -3.43 11.19
C LEU A 190 -14.58 -3.73 11.76
N LYS A 191 -14.67 -4.53 12.83
CA LYS A 191 -15.94 -4.83 13.50
C LYS A 191 -16.62 -3.55 14.02
N HIS A 192 -15.87 -2.62 14.61
CA HIS A 192 -16.39 -1.33 15.05
C HIS A 192 -16.83 -0.45 13.87
N ALA A 193 -16.06 -0.39 12.77
CA ALA A 193 -16.47 0.35 11.59
C ALA A 193 -17.81 -0.15 11.00
N ARG A 194 -18.04 -1.46 11.05
CA ARG A 194 -19.29 -2.11 10.63
C ARG A 194 -20.47 -1.89 11.55
N SER A 195 -20.26 -1.62 12.84
CA SER A 195 -21.38 -1.35 13.74
C SER A 195 -22.12 -0.07 13.35
N PHE A 196 -21.45 0.86 12.66
CA PHE A 196 -22.03 2.08 12.09
C PHE A 196 -22.75 1.87 10.75
N HIS A 197 -22.75 0.68 10.15
CA HIS A 197 -23.24 0.42 8.78
C HIS A 197 -24.63 1.00 8.50
N LYS A 198 -25.57 0.88 9.46
CA LYS A 198 -26.94 1.40 9.32
C LYS A 198 -27.04 2.93 9.36
N SER A 199 -26.10 3.58 10.02
CA SER A 199 -26.09 5.04 10.21
C SER A 199 -25.23 5.76 9.16
N VAL A 200 -24.38 5.04 8.44
CA VAL A 200 -23.52 5.60 7.39
C VAL A 200 -24.33 5.86 6.11
N PRO A 201 -24.23 7.06 5.50
CA PRO A 201 -24.87 7.35 4.22
C PRO A 201 -24.38 6.44 3.10
N VAL A 202 -25.28 5.97 2.23
CA VAL A 202 -24.95 5.09 1.08
C VAL A 202 -23.85 5.69 0.17
N LYS A 203 -23.79 7.03 0.06
CA LYS A 203 -22.75 7.74 -0.70
C LYS A 203 -21.32 7.53 -0.18
N ALA A 204 -21.15 7.14 1.09
CA ALA A 204 -19.84 6.91 1.71
C ALA A 204 -19.24 5.54 1.36
N PHE A 205 -20.08 4.56 0.98
CA PHE A 205 -19.67 3.17 0.78
C PHE A 205 -18.51 2.97 -0.20
N PRO A 206 -18.43 3.72 -1.33
CA PRO A 206 -17.28 3.63 -2.22
C PRO A 206 -15.94 3.92 -1.52
N ALA A 207 -15.89 4.84 -0.54
CA ALA A 207 -14.68 5.13 0.23
C ALA A 207 -14.24 3.93 1.10
N PHE A 208 -15.19 3.09 1.49
CA PHE A 208 -14.95 1.99 2.43
C PHE A 208 -14.73 0.64 1.75
N LEU A 209 -14.84 0.54 0.42
CA LEU A 209 -14.62 -0.72 -0.32
C LEU A 209 -13.24 -1.34 -0.10
N GLN A 210 -12.24 -0.56 0.29
CA GLN A 210 -10.90 -1.08 0.61
C GLN A 210 -10.91 -2.08 1.78
N THR A 211 -11.92 -2.05 2.66
CA THR A 211 -12.14 -3.03 3.72
C THR A 211 -12.20 -4.47 3.23
N VAL A 212 -12.70 -4.71 2.02
CA VAL A 212 -12.76 -6.05 1.39
C VAL A 212 -11.35 -6.65 1.27
N ALA A 213 -10.36 -5.82 0.90
CA ALA A 213 -8.97 -6.26 0.80
C ALA A 213 -8.34 -6.48 2.19
N LEU A 214 -8.71 -5.65 3.18
CA LEU A 214 -8.24 -5.80 4.55
C LEU A 214 -8.74 -7.13 5.16
N GLU A 215 -10.01 -7.45 4.97
CA GLU A 215 -10.57 -8.73 5.43
C GLU A 215 -10.02 -9.94 4.68
N ASP A 216 -9.78 -9.84 3.37
CA ASP A 216 -9.14 -10.91 2.61
C ASP A 216 -7.78 -11.24 3.22
N TYR A 217 -6.98 -10.22 3.52
CA TYR A 217 -5.69 -10.40 4.16
C TYR A 217 -5.83 -11.01 5.57
N LEU A 218 -6.71 -10.49 6.42
CA LEU A 218 -6.93 -11.01 7.77
C LEU A 218 -7.42 -12.47 7.77
N LYS A 219 -8.28 -12.86 6.82
CA LYS A 219 -8.70 -14.26 6.66
C LYS A 219 -7.56 -15.14 6.17
N LYS A 220 -6.70 -14.64 5.28
CA LYS A 220 -5.53 -15.40 4.79
C LYS A 220 -4.52 -15.65 5.89
N ILE A 221 -4.17 -14.62 6.67
CA ILE A 221 -3.22 -14.77 7.77
C ILE A 221 -3.75 -15.70 8.87
N GLN A 222 -5.05 -15.66 9.15
CA GLN A 222 -5.70 -16.61 10.05
C GLN A 222 -5.61 -18.06 9.53
N ARG A 223 -5.79 -18.30 8.23
CA ARG A 223 -5.73 -19.66 7.64
C ARG A 223 -4.35 -20.29 7.68
N VAL A 224 -3.30 -19.49 7.75
CA VAL A 224 -1.90 -19.96 7.88
C VAL A 224 -1.43 -19.88 9.34
N ASP A 225 -2.38 -19.90 10.28
CA ASP A 225 -2.11 -19.87 11.72
C ASP A 225 -1.17 -18.72 12.13
N PHE A 226 -1.38 -17.55 11.53
CA PHE A 226 -0.62 -16.33 11.80
C PHE A 226 0.89 -16.41 11.48
N ASP A 227 1.31 -17.36 10.65
CA ASP A 227 2.64 -17.36 10.04
C ASP A 227 2.77 -16.22 9.02
N ILE A 228 3.33 -15.10 9.47
CA ILE A 228 3.52 -13.89 8.66
C ILE A 228 4.49 -14.08 7.48
N PHE A 229 5.32 -15.12 7.51
CA PHE A 229 6.30 -15.42 6.46
C PHE A 229 5.78 -16.43 5.43
N HIS A 230 4.56 -16.94 5.61
CA HIS A 230 3.98 -17.92 4.71
C HIS A 230 3.85 -17.37 3.27
N PRO A 231 4.32 -18.09 2.23
CA PRO A 231 4.38 -17.57 0.86
C PRO A 231 3.02 -17.25 0.24
N SER A 232 1.94 -17.90 0.71
CA SER A 232 0.57 -17.62 0.24
C SER A 232 0.11 -16.18 0.54
N LEU A 233 0.68 -15.52 1.56
CA LEU A 233 0.34 -14.14 1.91
C LEU A 233 0.80 -13.11 0.87
N GLN A 234 1.82 -13.46 0.07
CA GLN A 234 2.33 -12.63 -1.03
C GLN A 234 1.55 -12.85 -2.33
N GLN A 235 0.67 -13.87 -2.39
CA GLN A 235 -0.10 -14.18 -3.58
C GLN A 235 -1.33 -13.26 -3.71
N LYS A 236 -1.55 -12.77 -4.93
CA LYS A 236 -2.71 -11.94 -5.26
C LYS A 236 -3.98 -12.81 -5.26
N ASN A 237 -5.06 -12.31 -4.66
CA ASN A 237 -6.37 -12.93 -4.81
C ASN A 237 -6.99 -12.52 -6.15
N THR A 238 -7.12 -13.47 -7.08
CA THR A 238 -7.72 -13.25 -8.41
C THR A 238 -9.22 -12.97 -8.35
N LEU A 239 -9.90 -13.39 -7.28
CA LEU A 239 -11.34 -13.18 -7.05
C LEU A 239 -11.65 -11.87 -6.32
N LEU A 240 -10.63 -11.12 -5.89
CA LEU A 240 -10.84 -9.85 -5.17
C LEU A 240 -11.66 -8.83 -5.97
N PRO A 241 -11.46 -8.64 -7.29
CA PRO A 241 -12.30 -7.73 -8.08
C PRO A 241 -13.78 -8.13 -8.10
N LEU A 242 -14.07 -9.44 -8.15
CA LEU A 242 -15.45 -9.94 -8.09
C LEU A 242 -16.07 -9.68 -6.72
N SER A 243 -15.33 -9.96 -5.64
CA SER A 243 -15.77 -9.67 -4.27
C SER A 243 -16.04 -8.17 -4.07
N LEU A 244 -15.16 -7.30 -4.58
CA LEU A 244 -15.34 -5.85 -4.56
C LEU A 244 -16.60 -5.43 -5.32
N TYR A 245 -16.82 -5.98 -6.51
CA TYR A 245 -18.01 -5.69 -7.33
C TYR A 245 -19.30 -6.11 -6.62
N ILE A 246 -19.36 -7.35 -6.09
CA ILE A 246 -20.52 -7.86 -5.35
C ILE A 246 -20.79 -6.99 -4.13
N GLN A 247 -19.74 -6.63 -3.39
CA GLN A 247 -19.89 -5.86 -2.16
C GLN A 247 -20.30 -4.40 -2.44
N SER A 248 -19.78 -3.80 -3.52
CA SER A 248 -20.21 -2.49 -4.02
C SER A 248 -21.68 -2.50 -4.42
N TRP A 249 -22.13 -3.54 -5.13
CA TRP A 249 -23.54 -3.66 -5.52
C TRP A 249 -24.47 -3.82 -4.31
N ARG A 250 -24.00 -4.49 -3.25
CA ARG A 250 -24.78 -4.73 -2.04
C ARG A 250 -24.75 -3.59 -1.02
N ASN A 251 -24.01 -2.50 -1.29
CA ASN A 251 -23.75 -1.43 -0.33
C ASN A 251 -23.32 -2.00 1.03
N ARG A 252 -22.22 -2.75 1.04
CA ARG A 252 -21.61 -3.26 2.26
C ARG A 252 -20.11 -2.95 2.25
N TYR A 253 -19.49 -2.93 3.41
CA TYR A 253 -18.04 -2.78 3.60
C TYR A 253 -17.66 -3.55 4.87
#